data_AF-A0A8D2D249-F1
#
_entry.id   AF-A0A8D2D249-F1
#
_cell.length_a   1.000
_cell.length_b   1.000
_cell.length_c   1.000
_cell.angle_alpha   90.00
_cell.angle_beta   90.00
_cell.angle_gamma   90.00
#
_symmetry.space_group_name_H-M   'P 1'
#
loop_
_entity.id
_entity.type
_entity.pdbx_description
1 polymer ?
#
loop_
_entity_poly.entity_id
_entity_poly.type
_entity_poly.pdbx_seq_one_letter_code
_entity_poly.pdbx_strand_id
1 'polypeptide(L)'
;MALNVRVVYCGAGYKPKYLQLKKKLEDEFPGCLDICGEGTPQVTGFFEVMVAGKLVHSKKRGDGYVDTESKFLKLVAAIKAALAQG
;
A
#
# COMPACT_ATOMS: atom_id res chain seq x y z
N MET A 1 16.09 8.33 5.63
CA MET A 1 15.12 8.75 4.58
C MET A 1 13.88 7.89 4.73
N ALA A 2 12.67 8.44 4.69
CA ALA A 2 11.47 7.62 4.78
C ALA A 2 11.16 6.97 3.42
N LEU A 3 10.77 5.69 3.43
CA LEU A 3 10.40 4.96 2.23
C LEU A 3 8.99 5.39 1.80
N ASN A 4 8.86 5.89 0.57
CA ASN A 4 7.60 6.40 0.07
C ASN A 4 6.67 5.25 -0.37
N VAL A 5 5.47 5.19 0.19
CA VAL A 5 4.44 4.19 -0.09
C VAL A 5 3.19 4.89 -0.61
N ARG A 6 2.88 4.72 -1.90
CA ARG A 6 1.71 5.33 -2.55
C ARG A 6 0.62 4.30 -2.76
N VAL A 7 -0.59 4.60 -2.30
CA VAL A 7 -1.76 3.74 -2.49
C VAL A 7 -2.78 4.46 -3.36
N VAL A 8 -3.00 3.94 -4.57
CA VAL A 8 -3.98 4.48 -5.51
C VAL A 8 -5.28 3.69 -5.37
N TYR A 9 -6.39 4.36 -5.07
CA TYR A 9 -7.70 3.71 -4.89
C TYR A 9 -8.87 4.49 -5.48
N CYS A 10 -9.92 3.79 -5.90
CA CYS A 10 -11.12 4.41 -6.49
C CYS A 10 -12.26 4.64 -5.49
N GLY A 11 -12.58 5.89 -5.18
CA GLY A 11 -13.86 6.25 -4.55
C GLY A 11 -13.96 6.02 -3.04
N ALA A 12 -15.08 6.50 -2.47
CA ALA A 12 -15.28 6.65 -1.02
C ALA A 12 -15.24 5.33 -0.22
N GLY A 13 -15.58 4.19 -0.84
CA GLY A 13 -15.63 2.88 -0.18
C GLY A 13 -14.27 2.25 0.16
N TYR A 14 -13.16 2.71 -0.44
CA TYR A 14 -11.83 2.15 -0.18
C TYR A 14 -10.99 2.97 0.78
N LYS A 15 -11.42 4.18 1.13
CA LYS A 15 -10.78 5.02 2.15
C LYS A 15 -10.61 4.31 3.50
N PRO A 16 -11.61 3.60 4.07
CA PRO A 16 -11.42 2.88 5.34
C PRO A 16 -10.43 1.72 5.22
N LYS A 17 -10.36 1.06 4.05
CA LYS A 17 -9.38 -0.02 3.79
C LYS A 17 -7.96 0.52 3.67
N TYR A 18 -7.80 1.65 2.99
CA TYR A 18 -6.54 2.37 2.94
C TYR A 18 -6.08 2.81 4.34
N LEU A 19 -6.96 3.39 5.15
CA LEU A 19 -6.62 3.83 6.51
C LEU A 19 -6.19 2.66 7.40
N GLN A 20 -6.86 1.51 7.31
CA GLN A 20 -6.45 0.29 8.03
C GLN A 20 -5.07 -0.20 7.58
N LEU A 21 -4.82 -0.26 6.27
CA LEU A 21 -3.53 -0.65 5.71
C LEU A 21 -2.43 0.32 6.17
N LYS A 22 -2.69 1.62 6.07
CA LYS A 22 -1.79 2.69 6.48
C LYS A 22 -1.41 2.51 7.95
N LYS A 23 -2.40 2.36 8.83
CA LYS A 23 -2.16 2.22 10.27
C LYS A 23 -1.34 0.97 10.60
N LYS A 24 -1.61 -0.17 9.96
CA LYS A 24 -0.80 -1.39 10.17
C LYS A 24 0.66 -1.21 9.71
N LEU A 25 0.87 -0.52 8.59
CA LEU A 25 2.23 -0.23 8.10
C LEU A 25 2.96 0.77 9.01
N GLU A 26 2.28 1.80 9.49
CA GLU A 26 2.86 2.75 10.46
C GLU A 26 3.21 2.06 11.79
N ASP A 27 2.38 1.12 12.25
CA ASP A 27 2.62 0.33 13.47
C ASP A 27 3.85 -0.58 13.33
N GLU A 28 4.01 -1.20 12.16
CA GLU A 28 5.11 -2.13 11.91
C GLU A 28 6.43 -1.43 11.52
N PHE A 29 6.34 -0.21 10.99
CA PHE A 29 7.49 0.61 10.57
C PHE A 29 7.37 2.06 11.06
N PRO A 30 7.40 2.29 12.38
CA PRO A 30 7.18 3.61 12.96
C PRO A 30 8.28 4.58 12.53
N GLY A 31 7.89 5.65 11.82
CA GLY A 31 8.79 6.71 11.36
C GLY A 31 9.68 6.36 10.16
N CYS A 32 9.55 5.15 9.60
CA CYS A 32 10.35 4.72 8.44
C CYS A 32 9.61 4.86 7.10
N LEU A 33 8.28 4.97 7.09
CA LEU A 33 7.46 5.02 5.88
C LEU A 33 6.73 6.34 5.74
N ASP A 34 6.65 6.85 4.51
CA ASP A 34 5.78 7.96 4.14
C ASP A 34 4.62 7.41 3.29
N ILE A 35 3.42 7.33 3.87
CA ILE A 35 2.29 6.63 3.22
C ILE A 35 1.28 7.66 2.68
N CYS A 36 1.17 7.76 1.36
CA CYS A 36 0.25 8.65 0.67
C CYS A 36 -0.89 7.87 0.00
N GLY A 37 -2.12 8.39 0.11
CA GLY A 37 -3.31 7.81 -0.51
C GLY A 37 -3.83 8.70 -1.61
N GLU A 38 -3.93 8.19 -2.84
CA GLU A 38 -4.43 8.93 -4.00
C GLU A 38 -5.78 8.37 -4.46
N GLY A 39 -6.81 9.20 -4.38
CA GLY A 39 -8.14 8.90 -4.88
C GLY A 39 -8.25 9.22 -6.37
N THR A 40 -8.45 8.22 -7.22
CA THR A 40 -8.62 8.46 -8.66
C THR A 40 -10.11 8.49 -9.03
N PRO A 41 -10.67 9.64 -9.46
CA PRO A 41 -12.10 9.78 -9.74
C PRO A 41 -12.56 9.10 -11.04
N GLN A 42 -11.65 8.86 -11.99
CA GLN A 42 -11.99 8.39 -13.34
C GLN A 42 -11.84 6.88 -13.56
N VAL A 43 -11.13 6.18 -12.68
CA VAL A 43 -10.77 4.77 -12.87
C VAL A 43 -11.38 3.93 -11.76
N THR A 44 -12.22 2.96 -12.12
CA THR A 44 -12.95 2.11 -11.17
C THR A 44 -12.22 0.80 -10.87
N GLY A 45 -12.37 0.28 -9.65
CA GLY A 45 -11.81 -1.03 -9.26
C GLY A 45 -10.33 -1.03 -8.91
N PHE A 46 -9.68 0.13 -8.84
CA PHE A 46 -8.26 0.24 -8.49
C PHE A 46 -8.03 0.18 -6.98
N PHE A 47 -7.00 -0.58 -6.61
CA PHE A 47 -6.36 -0.58 -5.30
C PHE A 47 -4.92 -1.05 -5.52
N GLU A 48 -4.04 -0.10 -5.81
CA GLU A 48 -2.65 -0.35 -6.20
C GLU A 48 -1.72 0.21 -5.13
N VAL A 49 -0.83 -0.64 -4.62
CA VAL A 49 0.15 -0.27 -3.60
C VAL A 49 1.52 -0.24 -4.25
N MET A 50 2.12 0.94 -4.24
CA MET A 50 3.45 1.20 -4.75
C MET A 50 4.39 1.50 -3.59
N VAL A 51 5.58 0.91 -3.61
CA VAL A 51 6.61 1.07 -2.58
C VAL A 51 7.88 1.53 -3.29
N ALA A 52 8.40 2.70 -2.93
CA ALA A 52 9.52 3.35 -3.61
C ALA A 52 9.34 3.42 -5.14
N GLY A 53 8.11 3.69 -5.60
CA GLY A 53 7.77 3.74 -7.03
C GLY A 53 7.58 2.38 -7.71
N LYS A 54 7.78 1.25 -7.00
CA LYS A 54 7.57 -0.10 -7.51
C LYS A 54 6.19 -0.62 -7.14
N LEU A 55 5.45 -1.14 -8.12
CA LEU A 55 4.15 -1.78 -7.87
C LEU A 55 4.35 -3.09 -7.11
N VAL A 56 3.92 -3.14 -5.84
CA VAL A 56 4.05 -4.34 -4.98
C VAL A 56 2.74 -5.12 -4.93
N HIS A 57 1.61 -4.42 -4.99
CA HIS A 57 0.29 -5.05 -4.96
C HIS A 57 -0.63 -4.35 -5.94
N SER A 58 -1.39 -5.10 -6.76
CA SER A 58 -2.38 -4.50 -7.66
C SER A 58 -3.65 -5.33 -7.70
N LYS A 59 -4.73 -4.74 -7.18
CA LYS A 59 -6.06 -5.34 -7.32
C LYS A 59 -6.42 -5.60 -8.79
N LYS A 60 -6.02 -4.70 -9.68
CA LYS A 60 -6.34 -4.79 -11.12
C LYS A 60 -5.61 -5.96 -11.81
N ARG A 61 -4.43 -6.36 -11.31
CA ARG A 61 -3.69 -7.54 -11.79
C ARG A 61 -4.20 -8.88 -11.24
N GLY A 62 -5.25 -8.85 -10.41
CA GLY A 62 -5.86 -10.07 -9.84
C GLY A 62 -5.48 -10.35 -8.38
N ASP A 63 -4.61 -9.55 -7.75
CA ASP A 63 -4.25 -9.76 -6.35
C ASP A 63 -5.39 -9.46 -5.35
N GLY A 64 -6.44 -8.75 -5.81
CA GLY A 64 -7.52 -8.29 -4.93
C GLY A 64 -7.02 -7.27 -3.90
N TYR A 65 -7.64 -7.24 -2.72
CA TYR A 65 -7.23 -6.37 -1.61
C TYR A 65 -6.22 -7.05 -0.67
N VAL A 66 -5.55 -6.23 0.14
CA VAL A 66 -4.64 -6.64 1.22
C VAL A 66 -5.43 -6.90 2.51
N ASP A 67 -6.51 -7.70 2.43
CA ASP A 67 -7.36 -8.01 3.59
C ASP A 67 -6.84 -9.23 4.40
N THR A 68 -5.95 -10.05 3.84
CA THR A 68 -5.40 -11.25 4.49
C THR A 68 -3.99 -11.02 5.02
N GLU A 69 -3.67 -11.61 6.17
CA GLU A 69 -2.34 -11.52 6.77
C GLU A 69 -1.23 -11.98 5.82
N SER A 70 -1.44 -13.04 5.05
CA SER A 70 -0.44 -13.51 4.08
C SER A 70 -0.13 -12.46 3.00
N LYS A 71 -1.11 -11.68 2.56
CA LYS A 71 -0.91 -10.59 1.60
C LYS A 71 -0.25 -9.39 2.25
N PHE A 72 -0.64 -9.07 3.49
CA PHE A 72 -0.01 -8.03 4.28
C PHE A 72 1.48 -8.34 4.49
N LEU A 73 1.82 -9.54 4.97
CA LEU A 73 3.20 -9.98 5.15
C LEU A 73 4.04 -9.92 3.87
N LYS A 74 3.46 -10.20 2.69
CA LYS A 74 4.15 -10.01 1.41
C LYS A 74 4.50 -8.54 1.14
N LEU A 75 3.55 -7.63 1.40
CA LEU A 75 3.78 -6.19 1.27
C LEU A 75 4.86 -5.72 2.24
N VAL A 76 4.79 -6.17 3.48
CA VAL A 76 5.77 -5.90 4.55
C VAL A 76 7.16 -6.38 4.18
N ALA A 77 7.28 -7.60 3.65
CA ALA A 77 8.55 -8.14 3.20
C ALA A 77 9.14 -7.32 2.05
N ALA A 78 8.31 -6.88 1.10
CA ALA A 78 8.75 -6.00 0.02
C ALA A 78 9.20 -4.62 0.54
N ILE A 79 8.52 -4.07 1.54
CA ILE A 79 8.91 -2.82 2.21
C ILE A 79 10.23 -2.99 2.96
N LYS A 80 10.40 -4.07 3.74
CA LYS A 80 11.67 -4.40 4.41
C LYS A 80 12.82 -4.53 3.41
N ALA A 81 12.59 -5.23 2.31
CA ALA A 81 13.58 -5.39 1.26
C ALA A 81 13.94 -4.04 0.61
N ALA A 82 12.95 -3.17 0.39
CA ALA A 82 13.19 -1.84 -0.15
C ALA A 82 13.91 -0.92 0.85
N LEU A 83 13.59 -1.01 2.15
CA LEU A 83 14.30 -0.31 3.22
C LEU A 83 15.75 -0.77 3.37
N ALA A 84 16.05 -2.03 3.09
CA ALA A 84 17.41 -2.56 3.13
C ALA A 84 18.25 -2.20 1.89
N GLN A 85 17.61 -1.75 0.80
CA GLN A 85 18.26 -1.36 -0.45
C GLN A 85 18.51 0.15 -0.58
N GLY A 86 18.04 0.96 0.38
CA GLY A 86 18.21 2.42 0.42
C GLY A 86 18.94 2.88 1.66
#